data_AF-A0A372LQ44-F1
#
_entry.id   AF-A0A372LQ44-F1
#
_cell.length_a   1.000
_cell.length_b   1.000
_cell.length_c   1.000
_cell.angle_alpha   90.00
_cell.angle_beta   90.00
_cell.angle_gamma   90.00
#
_symmetry.space_group_name_H-M   'P 1'
#
loop_
_entity.id
_entity.type
_entity.pdbx_description
1 polymer ?
#
loop_
_entity_poly.entity_id
_entity_poly.type
_entity_poly.pdbx_seq_one_letter_code
_entity_poly.pdbx_strand_id
1 'polypeptide(L)'
;MEEESEIMNPNIYLDSLQFKLKSAAFHHMQTLKSIKDFNEEEQLIAVSSEFTAMMLTFQSSLDIIAQWVNAKLLNSTIKKRVYFDEIFKYHIPDEELNVLLLEMKQNELTKYLRAFCNVTKHRNIIGVLEQNELFASSFLYPSGNLYPGKQFVINKFRSFTERNLISQLDATFMFFNDILMKIISYIKDKYLQKTQ
;
A
#
# COMPACT_ATOMS: atom_id res chain seq x y z
N MET A 1 4.84 -21.48 -34.21
CA MET A 1 4.71 -21.77 -32.77
C MET A 1 4.34 -20.47 -32.11
N GLU A 2 3.05 -20.22 -31.99
CA GLU A 2 2.53 -19.14 -31.16
C GLU A 2 2.66 -19.63 -29.73
N GLU A 3 3.56 -19.01 -28.94
CA GLU A 3 3.48 -19.14 -27.49
C GLU A 3 2.14 -18.50 -27.11
N GLU A 4 1.12 -19.33 -26.87
CA GLU A 4 -0.09 -18.92 -26.19
C GLU A 4 0.35 -18.32 -24.85
N SER A 5 0.44 -16.99 -24.79
CA SER A 5 0.67 -16.30 -23.55
C SER A 5 -0.48 -16.72 -22.65
N GLU A 6 -0.18 -17.48 -21.59
CA GLU A 6 -1.14 -17.88 -20.58
C GLU A 6 -1.79 -16.60 -20.06
N ILE A 7 -2.96 -16.25 -20.60
CA ILE A 7 -3.70 -15.05 -20.20
C ILE A 7 -4.21 -15.37 -18.81
N MET A 8 -3.41 -14.99 -17.80
CA MET A 8 -3.71 -15.21 -16.40
C MET A 8 -5.14 -14.72 -16.13
N ASN A 9 -5.99 -15.62 -15.64
CA ASN A 9 -7.42 -15.37 -15.47
C ASN A 9 -7.62 -14.07 -14.67
N PRO A 10 -8.30 -13.04 -15.23
CA PRO A 10 -8.53 -11.75 -14.56
C PRO A 10 -9.13 -11.87 -13.16
N ASN A 11 -9.86 -12.96 -12.88
CA ASN A 11 -10.43 -13.25 -11.57
C ASN A 11 -9.37 -13.48 -10.48
N ILE A 12 -8.21 -14.05 -10.83
CA ILE A 12 -7.11 -14.31 -9.88
C ILE A 12 -6.61 -13.02 -9.24
N TYR A 13 -6.52 -11.94 -10.01
CA TYR A 13 -6.09 -10.63 -9.49
C TYR A 13 -7.11 -10.05 -8.50
N LEU A 14 -8.42 -10.20 -8.78
CA LEU A 14 -9.46 -9.72 -7.89
C LEU A 14 -9.53 -10.52 -6.60
N ASP A 15 -9.43 -11.85 -6.68
CA ASP A 15 -9.38 -12.72 -5.50
C ASP A 15 -8.15 -12.36 -4.65
N SER A 16 -7.02 -12.11 -5.29
CA SER A 16 -5.80 -11.64 -4.63
C SER A 16 -6.01 -10.28 -3.96
N LEU A 17 -6.69 -9.33 -4.61
CA LEU A 17 -7.02 -8.02 -4.01
C LEU A 17 -7.94 -8.16 -2.80
N GLN A 18 -8.97 -8.99 -2.89
CA GLN A 18 -9.88 -9.23 -1.78
C GLN A 18 -9.16 -9.89 -0.60
N PHE A 19 -8.26 -10.84 -0.86
CA PHE A 19 -7.40 -11.42 0.16
C PHE A 19 -6.51 -10.37 0.82
N LYS A 20 -5.88 -9.49 0.03
CA LYS A 20 -5.04 -8.41 0.55
C LYS A 20 -5.82 -7.42 1.41
N LEU A 21 -7.04 -7.06 1.04
CA LEU A 21 -7.88 -6.18 1.86
C LEU A 21 -8.25 -6.82 3.20
N LYS A 22 -8.60 -8.11 3.20
CA LYS A 22 -8.83 -8.85 4.46
C LYS A 22 -7.58 -8.88 5.34
N SER A 23 -6.40 -9.06 4.73
CA SER A 23 -5.12 -9.03 5.45
C SER A 23 -4.82 -7.65 6.02
N ALA A 24 -5.07 -6.57 5.28
CA ALA A 24 -4.88 -5.21 5.77
C ALA A 24 -5.81 -4.90 6.95
N ALA A 25 -7.08 -5.33 6.88
CA ALA A 25 -8.03 -5.21 7.97
C ALA A 25 -7.59 -6.00 9.22
N PHE A 26 -7.02 -7.20 9.03
CA PHE A 26 -6.45 -7.96 10.13
C PHE A 26 -5.32 -7.19 10.84
N HIS A 27 -4.34 -6.67 10.09
CA HIS A 27 -3.22 -5.90 10.65
C HIS A 27 -3.69 -4.61 11.34
N HIS A 28 -4.69 -3.93 10.78
CA HIS A 28 -5.33 -2.77 11.41
C HIS A 28 -5.94 -3.14 12.77
N MET A 29 -6.73 -4.21 12.85
CA MET A 29 -7.30 -4.69 14.11
C MET A 29 -6.23 -5.10 15.13
N GLN A 30 -5.15 -5.78 14.71
CA GLN A 30 -4.06 -6.15 15.61
C GLN A 30 -3.29 -4.93 16.13
N THR A 31 -3.11 -3.91 15.28
CA THR A 31 -2.53 -2.62 15.68
C THR A 31 -3.38 -1.99 16.78
N LEU A 32 -4.71 -1.90 16.59
CA LEU A 32 -5.64 -1.33 17.56
C LEU A 32 -5.68 -2.12 18.88
N LYS A 33 -5.58 -3.45 18.81
CA LYS A 33 -5.52 -4.32 20.00
C LYS A 33 -4.22 -4.10 20.78
N SER A 34 -3.10 -4.01 20.07
CA SER A 34 -1.79 -3.79 20.66
C SER A 34 -1.73 -2.50 21.47
N ILE A 35 -2.37 -1.43 21.00
CA ILE A 35 -2.47 -0.14 21.71
C ILE A 35 -3.20 -0.28 23.06
N LYS A 36 -4.11 -1.25 23.20
CA LYS A 36 -4.90 -1.44 24.43
C LYS A 36 -4.25 -2.39 25.44
N ASP A 37 -3.57 -3.41 24.95
CA ASP A 37 -3.20 -4.58 25.76
C ASP A 37 -1.74 -4.56 26.26
N PHE A 38 -0.88 -3.70 25.71
CA PHE A 38 0.56 -3.66 26.01
C PHE A 38 0.98 -2.46 26.86
N ASN A 39 2.18 -2.49 27.43
CA ASN A 39 2.82 -1.30 28.03
C ASN A 39 3.37 -0.35 26.93
N GLU A 40 3.75 0.89 27.25
CA GLU A 40 4.13 1.91 26.24
C GLU A 40 5.23 1.45 25.27
N GLU A 41 6.22 0.71 25.74
CA GLU A 41 7.35 0.24 24.92
C GLU A 41 6.92 -0.91 23.99
N GLU A 42 6.18 -1.87 24.52
CA GLU A 42 5.59 -2.98 23.76
C GLU A 42 4.54 -2.49 22.75
N GLN A 43 3.74 -1.48 23.11
CA GLN A 43 2.79 -0.81 22.23
C GLN A 43 3.52 -0.22 21.01
N LEU A 44 4.63 0.50 21.23
CA LEU A 44 5.40 1.12 20.16
C LEU A 44 5.91 0.08 19.15
N ILE A 45 6.44 -1.04 19.64
CA ILE A 45 6.99 -2.12 18.81
C ILE A 45 5.89 -2.83 18.04
N ALA A 46 4.82 -3.26 18.72
CA ALA A 46 3.72 -4.00 18.12
C ALA A 46 2.92 -3.15 17.13
N VAL A 47 2.69 -1.87 17.45
CA VAL A 47 2.09 -0.91 16.51
C VAL A 47 2.97 -0.76 15.27
N SER A 48 4.28 -0.62 15.44
CA SER A 48 5.19 -0.44 14.31
C SER A 48 5.18 -1.65 13.37
N SER A 49 5.21 -2.87 13.90
CA SER A 49 5.21 -4.09 13.08
C SER A 49 3.91 -4.29 12.32
N GLU A 50 2.76 -4.17 12.99
CA GLU A 50 1.45 -4.38 12.38
C GLU A 50 1.10 -3.26 11.40
N PHE A 51 1.43 -2.01 11.74
CA PHE A 51 1.31 -0.88 10.82
C PHE A 51 2.17 -1.08 9.57
N THR A 52 3.43 -1.52 9.73
CA THR A 52 4.31 -1.81 8.60
C THR A 52 3.73 -2.90 7.70
N ALA A 53 3.20 -3.98 8.28
CA ALA A 53 2.56 -5.06 7.53
C ALA A 53 1.31 -4.58 6.77
N MET A 54 0.47 -3.74 7.40
CA MET A 54 -0.68 -3.10 6.77
C MET A 54 -0.26 -2.25 5.56
N MET A 55 0.74 -1.38 5.73
CA MET A 55 1.24 -0.51 4.66
C MET A 55 1.83 -1.32 3.50
N LEU A 56 2.66 -2.33 3.78
CA LEU A 56 3.20 -3.22 2.73
C LEU A 56 2.09 -3.97 2.00
N THR A 57 1.02 -4.34 2.71
CA THR A 57 -0.17 -4.97 2.13
C THR A 57 -0.86 -4.02 1.15
N PHE A 58 -1.11 -2.77 1.53
CA PHE A 58 -1.69 -1.77 0.63
C PHE A 58 -0.83 -1.52 -0.62
N GLN A 59 0.50 -1.39 -0.46
CA GLN A 59 1.39 -1.25 -1.62
C GLN A 59 1.29 -2.45 -2.56
N SER A 60 1.21 -3.66 -2.02
CA SER A 60 1.05 -4.86 -2.85
C SER A 60 -0.31 -4.89 -3.56
N SER A 61 -1.38 -4.36 -2.97
CA SER A 61 -2.67 -4.18 -3.64
C SER A 61 -2.56 -3.24 -4.84
N LEU A 62 -1.78 -2.17 -4.74
CA LEU A 62 -1.55 -1.26 -5.87
C LEU A 62 -0.84 -1.97 -7.03
N ASP A 63 0.17 -2.76 -6.69
CA ASP A 63 0.92 -3.54 -7.67
C ASP A 63 0.03 -4.61 -8.35
N ILE A 64 -0.95 -5.18 -7.64
CA ILE A 64 -1.92 -6.13 -8.22
C ILE A 64 -2.88 -5.41 -9.17
N ILE A 65 -3.40 -4.24 -8.79
CA ILE A 65 -4.23 -3.40 -9.69
C ILE A 65 -3.45 -3.05 -10.96
N ALA A 66 -2.19 -2.65 -10.81
CA ALA A 66 -1.33 -2.31 -11.93
C ALA A 66 -1.16 -3.48 -12.91
N GLN A 67 -0.94 -4.69 -12.38
CA GLN A 67 -0.83 -5.91 -13.17
C GLN A 67 -2.15 -6.27 -13.85
N TRP A 68 -3.28 -6.10 -13.16
CA TRP A 68 -4.60 -6.33 -13.76
C TRP A 68 -4.86 -5.37 -14.91
N VAL A 69 -4.62 -4.07 -14.74
CA VAL A 69 -4.75 -3.06 -15.80
C VAL A 69 -3.85 -3.41 -16.99
N ASN A 70 -2.60 -3.78 -16.70
CA ASN A 70 -1.65 -4.19 -17.73
C ASN A 70 -2.13 -5.39 -18.54
N ALA A 71 -2.56 -6.44 -17.84
CA ALA A 71 -3.01 -7.69 -18.44
C ALA A 71 -4.33 -7.53 -19.22
N LYS A 72 -5.26 -6.74 -18.69
CA LYS A 72 -6.64 -6.67 -19.21
C LYS A 72 -6.87 -5.54 -20.21
N LEU A 73 -6.21 -4.39 -20.01
CA LEU A 73 -6.52 -3.16 -20.75
C LEU A 73 -5.40 -2.68 -21.67
N LEU A 74 -4.13 -2.98 -21.34
CA LEU A 74 -3.00 -2.44 -22.09
C LEU A 74 -2.38 -3.44 -23.08
N ASN A 75 -2.85 -4.69 -23.10
CA ASN A 75 -2.29 -5.82 -23.87
C ASN A 75 -0.80 -6.09 -23.58
N SER A 76 -0.50 -7.33 -23.18
CA SER A 76 0.72 -7.90 -22.56
C SER A 76 2.11 -7.60 -23.16
N THR A 77 2.24 -6.77 -24.19
CA THR A 77 3.54 -6.27 -24.70
C THR A 77 4.32 -5.46 -23.66
N ILE A 78 3.66 -4.97 -22.61
CA ILE A 78 4.27 -4.25 -21.51
C ILE A 78 4.71 -5.26 -20.44
N LYS A 79 6.04 -5.30 -20.19
CA LYS A 79 6.79 -5.93 -19.08
C LYS A 79 6.02 -6.92 -18.16
N LYS A 80 6.60 -8.11 -17.92
CA LYS A 80 6.12 -9.13 -16.95
C LYS A 80 5.76 -8.60 -15.54
N ARG A 81 6.31 -7.46 -15.12
CA ARG A 81 5.99 -6.82 -13.85
C ARG A 81 5.82 -5.32 -14.09
N VAL A 82 4.67 -4.80 -13.70
CA VAL A 82 4.32 -3.37 -13.81
C VAL A 82 3.94 -2.85 -12.43
N TYR A 83 4.54 -1.73 -12.05
CA TYR A 83 4.22 -1.05 -10.80
C TYR A 83 3.09 -0.02 -11.00
N PHE A 84 2.39 0.31 -9.92
CA PHE A 84 1.26 1.25 -9.97
C PHE A 84 1.58 2.58 -10.64
N ASP A 85 2.74 3.18 -10.41
CA ASP A 85 3.09 4.45 -11.08
C ASP A 85 3.38 4.31 -12.57
N GLU A 86 3.74 3.11 -13.02
CA GLU A 86 4.15 2.86 -14.40
C GLU A 86 2.96 2.73 -15.35
N ILE A 87 1.79 2.28 -14.87
CA ILE A 87 0.61 2.14 -15.74
C ILE A 87 0.17 3.49 -16.33
N PHE A 88 0.41 4.58 -15.61
CA PHE A 88 0.09 5.94 -16.06
C PHE A 88 1.03 6.50 -17.13
N LYS A 89 2.09 5.77 -17.51
CA LYS A 89 2.90 6.10 -18.69
C LYS A 89 2.18 5.70 -19.98
N TYR A 90 1.13 4.90 -19.86
CA TYR A 90 0.33 4.39 -20.97
C TYR A 90 -1.07 5.00 -20.94
N HIS A 91 -1.73 4.96 -22.08
CA HIS A 91 -3.13 5.35 -22.19
C HIS A 91 -4.02 4.22 -21.68
N ILE A 92 -4.65 4.41 -20.52
CA ILE A 92 -5.66 3.49 -19.99
C ILE A 92 -6.98 3.81 -20.73
N PRO A 93 -7.52 2.87 -21.54
CA PRO A 93 -8.69 3.14 -22.39
C PRO A 93 -9.99 3.29 -21.60
N ASP A 94 -10.05 2.76 -20.37
CA ASP A 94 -11.19 2.95 -19.48
C ASP A 94 -11.04 4.27 -18.70
N GLU A 95 -11.74 5.31 -19.17
CA GLU A 95 -11.68 6.66 -18.59
C GLU A 95 -12.14 6.71 -17.13
N GLU A 96 -13.21 6.00 -16.77
CA GLU A 96 -13.77 6.04 -15.43
C GLU A 96 -12.88 5.29 -14.43
N LEU A 97 -12.34 4.13 -14.82
CA LEU A 97 -11.30 3.47 -14.04
C LEU A 97 -10.05 4.37 -13.92
N ASN A 98 -9.64 5.02 -15.02
CA ASN A 98 -8.48 5.91 -15.01
C ASN A 98 -8.66 7.08 -14.03
N VAL A 99 -9.87 7.65 -13.92
CA VAL A 99 -10.21 8.68 -12.92
C VAL A 99 -10.01 8.15 -11.50
N LEU A 100 -10.53 6.96 -11.17
CA LEU A 100 -10.34 6.36 -9.84
C LEU A 100 -8.86 6.11 -9.51
N LEU A 101 -8.10 5.61 -10.49
CA LEU A 101 -6.66 5.34 -10.33
C LEU A 101 -5.87 6.65 -10.18
N LEU A 102 -6.24 7.72 -10.90
CA LEU A 102 -5.62 9.03 -10.78
C LEU A 102 -5.94 9.71 -9.45
N GLU A 103 -7.18 9.65 -8.97
CA GLU A 103 -7.57 10.12 -7.63
C GLU A 103 -6.67 9.46 -6.58
N MET A 104 -6.52 8.15 -6.69
CA MET A 104 -5.65 7.38 -5.80
C MET A 104 -4.19 7.83 -5.89
N LYS A 105 -3.64 7.97 -7.10
CA LYS A 105 -2.24 8.37 -7.32
C LYS A 105 -1.94 9.77 -6.77
N GLN A 106 -2.87 10.70 -6.95
CA GLN A 106 -2.68 12.10 -6.57
C GLN A 106 -2.80 12.31 -5.06
N ASN A 107 -3.46 11.40 -4.35
CA ASN A 107 -3.62 11.47 -2.91
C ASN A 107 -2.28 11.45 -2.15
N GLU A 108 -2.14 12.33 -1.16
CA GLU A 108 -0.95 12.44 -0.32
C GLU A 108 -0.63 11.17 0.47
N LEU A 109 -1.64 10.39 0.88
CA LEU A 109 -1.45 9.12 1.58
C LEU A 109 -0.79 8.07 0.68
N THR A 110 -1.13 8.06 -0.62
CA THR A 110 -0.50 7.18 -1.60
C THR A 110 0.97 7.53 -1.84
N LYS A 111 1.29 8.83 -1.90
CA LYS A 111 2.69 9.30 -1.98
C LYS A 111 3.49 8.89 -0.75
N TYR A 112 2.88 9.04 0.44
CA TYR A 112 3.48 8.60 1.70
C TYR A 112 3.69 7.08 1.74
N LEU A 113 2.69 6.29 1.35
CA LEU A 113 2.77 4.82 1.28
C LEU A 113 3.98 4.39 0.44
N ARG A 114 4.16 4.98 -0.74
CA ARG A 114 5.31 4.67 -1.61
C ARG A 114 6.64 5.02 -0.95
N ALA A 115 6.76 6.22 -0.37
CA ALA A 115 7.98 6.64 0.30
C ALA A 115 8.31 5.72 1.49
N PHE A 116 7.31 5.37 2.29
CA PHE A 116 7.41 4.43 3.39
C PHE A 116 7.92 3.07 2.91
N CYS A 117 7.24 2.44 1.95
CA CYS A 117 7.61 1.12 1.45
C CYS A 117 9.00 1.10 0.78
N ASN A 118 9.41 2.18 0.11
CA ASN A 118 10.76 2.28 -0.44
C ASN A 118 11.81 2.28 0.67
N VAL A 119 11.59 3.05 1.75
CA VAL A 119 12.49 3.07 2.91
C VAL A 119 12.55 1.69 3.57
N THR A 120 11.42 1.03 3.79
CA THR A 120 11.36 -0.31 4.39
C THR A 120 12.04 -1.35 3.50
N LYS A 121 11.78 -1.35 2.18
CA LYS A 121 12.39 -2.29 1.21
C LYS A 121 13.90 -2.11 1.09
N HIS A 122 14.39 -0.87 1.03
CA HIS A 122 15.84 -0.58 0.98
C HIS A 122 16.57 -1.00 2.25
N ARG A 123 15.87 -1.08 3.38
CA ARG A 123 16.44 -1.46 4.67
C ARG A 123 16.22 -2.92 5.06
N ASN A 124 15.79 -3.80 4.15
CA ASN A 124 15.83 -5.26 4.35
C ASN A 124 17.21 -5.85 4.70
N ILE A 125 18.25 -5.01 4.89
CA ILE A 125 19.60 -5.35 5.34
C ILE A 125 19.79 -5.05 6.86
N ILE A 126 18.95 -4.22 7.47
CA ILE A 126 19.00 -3.81 8.88
C ILE A 126 17.68 -4.23 9.52
N GLY A 127 17.73 -5.05 10.56
CA GLY A 127 16.56 -5.77 11.09
C GLY A 127 15.39 -4.84 11.41
N VAL A 128 14.15 -5.32 11.29
CA VAL A 128 12.93 -4.55 11.65
C VAL A 128 13.06 -3.94 13.06
N LEU A 129 13.76 -4.61 13.98
CA LEU A 129 14.11 -4.11 15.31
C LEU A 129 15.11 -2.94 15.28
N GLU A 130 16.17 -2.98 14.47
CA GLU A 130 17.10 -1.84 14.30
C GLU A 130 16.46 -0.68 13.53
N GLN A 131 15.51 -0.96 12.63
CA GLN A 131 14.69 0.08 12.01
C GLN A 131 13.78 0.72 13.05
N ASN A 132 13.18 -0.06 13.94
CA ASN A 132 12.36 0.41 15.04
C ASN A 132 13.19 1.16 16.08
N GLU A 133 14.39 0.70 16.43
CA GLU A 133 15.33 1.40 17.29
C GLU A 133 15.85 2.66 16.60
N LEU A 134 16.15 2.67 15.30
CA LEU A 134 16.50 3.91 14.58
C LEU A 134 15.30 4.85 14.43
N PHE A 135 14.06 4.35 14.37
CA PHE A 135 12.84 5.17 14.37
C PHE A 135 12.49 5.71 15.76
N ALA A 136 12.77 4.95 16.83
CA ALA A 136 12.57 5.33 18.23
C ALA A 136 13.74 6.17 18.79
N SER A 137 14.97 5.93 18.34
CA SER A 137 16.20 6.66 18.74
C SER A 137 16.50 7.89 17.85
N SER A 138 15.93 8.00 16.64
CA SER A 138 15.97 9.26 15.88
C SER A 138 15.11 10.37 16.47
N PHE A 139 14.48 10.13 17.62
CA PHE A 139 13.96 11.18 18.51
C PHE A 139 15.07 11.95 19.26
N LEU A 140 16.32 11.44 19.29
CA LEU A 140 17.41 12.03 20.10
C LEU A 140 18.67 12.45 19.32
N TYR A 141 18.81 12.17 18.02
CA TYR A 141 20.01 12.55 17.25
C TYR A 141 19.78 13.70 16.25
N PRO A 142 20.71 14.67 16.15
CA PRO A 142 20.56 15.81 15.27
C PRO A 142 20.55 15.40 13.80
N SER A 143 19.69 16.09 13.06
CA SER A 143 19.49 16.09 11.62
C SER A 143 20.78 16.23 10.81
N GLY A 144 21.49 15.12 10.60
CA GLY A 144 22.55 15.02 9.60
C GLY A 144 21.98 14.49 8.29
N ASN A 145 22.07 15.28 7.21
CA ASN A 145 21.83 14.96 5.80
C ASN A 145 21.08 13.64 5.51
N LEU A 146 19.81 13.58 5.93
CA LEU A 146 18.93 12.48 5.56
C LEU A 146 18.32 12.75 4.18
N TYR A 147 18.19 11.71 3.36
CA TYR A 147 17.45 11.78 2.10
C TYR A 147 16.07 12.42 2.32
N PRO A 148 15.57 13.29 1.42
CA PRO A 148 14.33 14.04 1.63
C PRO A 148 13.12 13.18 2.03
N GLY A 149 13.02 11.96 1.49
CA GLY A 149 11.97 11.00 1.86
C GLY A 149 12.09 10.45 3.28
N LYS A 150 13.29 10.31 3.83
CA LYS A 150 13.52 9.84 5.22
C LYS A 150 13.15 10.93 6.23
N GLN A 151 13.48 12.19 5.94
CA GLN A 151 13.08 13.33 6.78
C GLN A 151 11.56 13.53 6.77
N PHE A 152 10.91 13.36 5.62
CA PHE A 152 9.45 13.42 5.49
C PHE A 152 8.77 12.33 6.31
N VAL A 153 9.23 11.07 6.21
CA VAL A 153 8.65 9.95 6.97
C VAL A 153 8.86 10.15 8.46
N ILE A 154 10.04 10.57 8.92
CA ILE A 154 10.31 10.85 10.34
C ILE A 154 9.42 11.99 10.87
N ASN A 155 9.28 13.09 10.14
CA ASN A 155 8.45 14.22 10.57
C ASN A 155 6.95 13.87 10.59
N LYS A 156 6.47 13.09 9.62
CA LYS A 156 5.09 12.57 9.61
C LYS A 156 4.86 11.60 10.77
N PHE A 157 5.81 10.69 11.03
CA PHE A 157 5.72 9.74 12.16
C PHE A 157 5.77 10.44 13.52
N ARG A 158 6.62 11.47 13.66
CA ARG A 158 6.67 12.32 14.85
C ARG A 158 5.35 13.04 15.09
N SER A 159 4.70 13.53 14.05
CA SER A 159 3.33 14.06 14.13
C SER A 159 2.24 12.99 14.37
N PHE A 160 2.57 11.72 14.14
CA PHE A 160 1.72 10.54 14.36
C PHE A 160 1.82 10.04 15.81
N THR A 161 2.97 10.26 16.47
CA THR A 161 3.17 10.03 17.91
C THR A 161 2.76 11.24 18.77
N GLU A 162 2.86 12.47 18.23
CA GLU A 162 2.44 13.71 18.93
C GLU A 162 0.94 14.03 18.77
N ARG A 163 0.23 13.41 17.82
CA ARG A 163 -1.24 13.50 17.64
C ARG A 163 -1.84 12.10 17.80
N ASN A 164 -3.14 12.03 18.10
CA ASN A 164 -3.88 10.78 18.34
C ASN A 164 -3.60 9.71 17.26
N LEU A 165 -2.64 8.81 17.54
CA LEU A 165 -2.08 7.75 16.68
C LEU A 165 -3.18 6.89 16.07
N ILE A 166 -4.19 6.56 16.88
CA ILE A 166 -5.37 5.80 16.48
C ILE A 166 -6.12 6.51 15.36
N SER A 167 -6.35 7.82 15.48
CA SER A 167 -7.11 8.59 14.48
C SER A 167 -6.42 8.63 13.13
N GLN A 168 -5.09 8.73 13.09
CA GLN A 168 -4.35 8.73 11.82
C GLN A 168 -4.22 7.32 11.22
N LEU A 169 -4.08 6.29 12.06
CA LEU A 169 -4.13 4.89 11.65
C LEU A 169 -5.47 4.57 10.98
N ASP A 170 -6.58 4.92 11.64
CA ASP A 170 -7.93 4.71 11.14
C ASP A 170 -8.17 5.48 9.85
N ALA A 171 -7.79 6.76 9.79
CA ALA A 171 -7.92 7.56 8.57
C ALA A 171 -7.15 6.96 7.39
N THR A 172 -5.94 6.44 7.64
CA THR A 172 -5.12 5.78 6.61
C THR A 172 -5.77 4.49 6.14
N PHE A 173 -6.20 3.63 7.06
CA PHE A 173 -6.87 2.38 6.74
C PHE A 173 -8.16 2.63 5.94
N MET A 174 -9.03 3.51 6.43
CA MET A 174 -10.32 3.82 5.81
C MET A 174 -10.13 4.35 4.39
N PHE A 175 -9.19 5.30 4.19
CA PHE A 175 -8.90 5.83 2.86
C PHE A 175 -8.53 4.73 1.86
N PHE A 176 -7.53 3.90 2.18
CA PHE A 176 -7.08 2.86 1.26
C PHE A 176 -8.12 1.76 1.07
N ASN A 177 -8.80 1.35 2.13
CA ASN A 177 -9.83 0.32 2.06
C ASN A 177 -10.99 0.79 1.16
N ASP A 178 -11.48 2.02 1.34
CA ASP A 178 -12.62 2.55 0.60
C ASP A 178 -12.31 2.68 -0.89
N ILE A 179 -11.16 3.27 -1.25
CA ILE A 179 -10.81 3.47 -2.66
C ILE A 179 -10.51 2.14 -3.36
N LEU A 180 -9.86 1.20 -2.69
CA LEU A 180 -9.60 -0.14 -3.23
C LEU A 180 -10.91 -0.94 -3.40
N MET A 181 -11.85 -0.84 -2.46
CA MET A 181 -13.17 -1.46 -2.59
C MET A 181 -13.98 -0.86 -3.74
N LYS A 182 -13.92 0.47 -3.94
CA LYS A 182 -14.54 1.12 -5.12
C LYS A 182 -13.97 0.58 -6.42
N ILE A 183 -12.64 0.49 -6.53
CA ILE A 183 -11.97 -0.08 -7.71
C ILE A 183 -12.36 -1.55 -7.93
N ILE A 184 -12.40 -2.36 -6.87
CA ILE A 184 -12.80 -3.77 -6.98
C ILE A 184 -14.24 -3.89 -7.45
N SER A 185 -15.18 -3.14 -6.85
CA SER A 185 -16.59 -3.16 -7.27
C SER A 185 -16.71 -2.77 -8.73
N TYR A 186 -16.05 -1.68 -9.11
CA TYR A 186 -16.02 -1.19 -10.48
C TYR A 186 -15.56 -2.27 -11.47
N ILE A 187 -14.43 -2.91 -11.18
CA ILE A 187 -13.87 -3.96 -12.03
C ILE A 187 -14.85 -5.14 -12.12
N LYS A 188 -15.43 -5.57 -11.00
CA LYS A 188 -16.40 -6.67 -10.98
C LYS A 188 -17.62 -6.35 -11.83
N ASP A 189 -18.21 -5.18 -11.62
CA ASP A 189 -19.46 -4.78 -12.25
C ASP A 189 -19.28 -4.61 -13.76
N LYS A 190 -18.21 -3.95 -14.19
CA LYS A 190 -17.98 -3.65 -15.60
C LYS A 190 -17.41 -4.82 -16.41
N TYR A 191 -16.52 -5.62 -15.82
CA TYR A 191 -15.73 -6.59 -16.57
C TYR A 191 -16.10 -8.05 -16.29
N LEU A 192 -16.84 -8.35 -15.23
CA LEU A 192 -17.16 -9.73 -14.84
C LEU A 192 -18.66 -10.06 -14.87
N GLN A 193 -19.57 -9.09 -14.82
CA GLN A 193 -21.02 -9.36 -14.81
C GLN A 193 -21.62 -9.85 -16.16
N LYS A 194 -20.83 -10.38 -17.11
CA LYS A 194 -21.33 -10.88 -18.41
C LYS A 194 -21.15 -12.40 -18.64
N THR A 195 -21.18 -13.21 -17.59
CA THR A 195 -21.12 -14.68 -17.71
C THR A 195 -22.23 -15.40 -16.92
N GLN A 196 -23.46 -14.92 -17.02
CA GLN A 196 -24.67 -15.69 -16.69
C GLN A 196 -25.62 -15.71 -17.87
#